data_AF-A0A7D3X5S5-F1
#
_entry.id   AF-A0A7D3X5S5-F1
#
_cell.length_a   1.000
_cell.length_b   1.000
_cell.length_c   1.000
_cell.angle_alpha   90.00
_cell.angle_beta   90.00
_cell.angle_gamma   90.00
#
_symmetry.space_group_name_H-M   'P 1'
#
loop_
_entity.id
_entity.type
_entity.pdbx_description
1 polymer ?
#
loop_
_entity_poly.entity_id
_entity_poly.type
_entity_poly.pdbx_seq_one_letter_code
_entity_poly.pdbx_strand_id
1 'polypeptide(L)'
;MHVPVLTITTTTVAGAEVVSGVEYRDVYRRIVRLAARNAAANTLVSVYPNPSVAGTALRLAVPAGSGPLTVTATDLLGRQLFSRRFAGSPDGALTLEAAALGSFRGVLLLTVQTSQGQATRRVVRE
;
A
#
# COMPACT_ATOMS: atom_id res chain seq x y z
N MET A 1 24.19 -3.85 4.49
CA MET A 1 24.25 -2.57 5.25
C MET A 1 24.94 -1.57 4.33
N HIS A 2 24.33 -0.44 3.99
CA HIS A 2 24.99 0.60 3.18
C HIS A 2 25.46 1.71 4.13
N VAL A 3 26.72 2.14 3.99
CA VAL A 3 27.32 3.20 4.80
C VAL A 3 27.66 4.34 3.86
N PRO A 4 27.26 5.59 4.16
CA PRO A 4 27.67 6.75 3.35
C PRO A 4 29.20 6.85 3.31
N VAL A 5 29.75 7.14 2.14
CA VAL A 5 31.20 7.30 1.96
C VAL A 5 31.48 8.72 1.51
N LEU A 6 32.39 9.37 2.24
CA LEU A 6 32.99 10.64 1.85
C LEU A 6 34.44 10.36 1.45
N THR A 7 34.78 10.69 0.22
CA THR A 7 36.15 10.60 -0.30
C THR A 7 36.67 12.01 -0.52
N ILE A 8 37.77 12.34 0.16
CA ILE A 8 38.48 13.61 -0.01
C ILE A 8 39.81 13.29 -0.67
N THR A 9 40.04 13.90 -1.83
CA THR A 9 41.32 13.85 -2.53
C THR A 9 42.09 15.12 -2.19
N THR A 10 43.36 14.97 -1.82
CA THR A 10 44.27 16.09 -1.56
C THR A 10 45.42 16.07 -2.55
N THR A 11 46.00 17.24 -2.80
CA THR A 11 47.25 17.43 -3.54
C THR A 11 48.17 18.34 -2.75
N THR A 12 49.48 18.09 -2.77
CA THR A 12 50.45 18.98 -2.13
C THR A 12 50.77 20.17 -3.02
N VAL A 13 50.58 21.38 -2.52
CA VAL A 13 50.95 22.64 -3.17
C VAL A 13 51.84 23.43 -2.21
N ALA A 14 53.06 23.77 -2.65
CA ALA A 14 54.06 24.49 -1.84
C ALA A 14 54.32 23.89 -0.45
N GLY A 15 54.28 22.55 -0.33
CA GLY A 15 54.50 21.84 0.93
C GLY A 15 53.27 21.70 1.84
N ALA A 16 52.11 22.21 1.43
CA ALA A 16 50.85 22.06 2.16
C ALA A 16 49.87 21.14 1.41
N GLU A 17 49.13 20.29 2.13
CA GLU A 17 48.02 19.53 1.55
C GLU A 17 46.82 20.45 1.29
N VAL A 18 46.34 20.45 0.06
CA VAL A 18 45.18 21.21 -0.39
C VAL A 18 44.14 20.23 -0.94
N VAL A 19 42.88 20.40 -0.55
CA VAL A 19 41.78 19.58 -1.07
C VAL A 19 41.60 19.86 -2.56
N SER A 20 41.67 18.80 -3.37
CA SER A 20 41.55 18.84 -4.84
C SER A 20 40.29 18.14 -5.35
N GLY A 21 39.62 17.35 -4.51
CA GLY A 21 38.36 16.71 -4.87
C GLY A 21 37.56 16.27 -3.65
N VAL A 22 36.24 16.36 -3.73
CA VAL A 22 35.32 15.84 -2.73
C VAL A 22 34.23 15.05 -3.45
N GLU A 23 34.13 13.77 -3.15
CA GLU A 23 33.08 12.89 -3.67
C GLU A 23 32.24 12.35 -2.51
N TYR A 24 30.92 12.48 -2.64
CA TYR A 24 29.96 11.95 -1.68
C TYR A 24 29.10 10.88 -2.34
N ARG A 25 29.17 9.67 -1.79
CA ARG A 25 28.34 8.55 -2.23
C ARG A 25 27.42 8.10 -1.11
N ASP A 26 26.14 8.36 -1.28
CA ASP A 26 25.10 7.92 -0.35
C ASP A 26 23.85 7.45 -1.09
N VAL A 27 23.12 6.54 -0.44
CA VAL A 27 21.82 6.06 -0.88
C VAL A 27 20.79 6.61 0.09
N TYR A 28 20.04 7.62 -0.34
CA TYR A 28 18.94 8.16 0.45
C TYR A 28 17.88 7.08 0.68
N ARG A 29 17.75 6.63 1.92
CA ARG A 29 16.72 5.68 2.34
C ARG A 29 15.67 6.42 3.14
N ARG A 30 14.54 6.72 2.52
CA ARG A 30 13.35 7.14 3.26
C ARG A 30 12.82 5.92 4.03
N ILE A 31 13.14 5.83 5.31
CA ILE A 31 12.55 4.81 6.19
C ILE A 31 11.09 5.21 6.41
N VAL A 32 10.20 4.69 5.57
CA VAL A 32 8.77 4.75 5.83
C VAL A 32 8.50 3.73 6.92
N ARG A 33 8.17 4.19 8.14
CA ARG A 33 7.60 3.30 9.16
C ARG A 33 6.28 2.77 8.59
N LEU A 34 6.26 1.53 8.12
CA LEU A 34 4.99 0.82 7.97
C LEU A 34 4.40 0.75 9.38
N ALA A 35 3.31 1.47 9.62
CA ALA A 35 2.64 1.42 10.91
C ALA A 35 2.30 -0.05 11.20
N ALA A 36 2.78 -0.60 12.32
CA ALA A 36 2.49 -1.98 12.73
C ALA A 36 0.97 -2.27 12.79
N ARG A 37 0.16 -1.23 12.94
CA ARG A 37 -1.30 -1.22 12.78
C ARG A 37 -1.77 -1.79 11.44
N ASN A 38 -1.07 -1.52 10.35
CA ASN A 38 -1.40 -2.04 9.03
C ASN A 38 -1.12 -3.54 8.90
N ALA A 39 -0.13 -4.10 9.62
CA ALA A 39 0.19 -5.53 9.53
C ALA A 39 -0.92 -6.41 10.17
N ALA A 40 -1.42 -6.02 11.35
CA ALA A 40 -2.52 -6.70 12.01
C ALA A 40 -3.87 -6.50 11.28
N ALA A 41 -4.09 -5.32 10.69
CA ALA A 41 -5.25 -5.10 9.84
C ALA A 41 -5.16 -5.91 8.53
N ASN A 42 -3.96 -6.04 7.93
CA ASN A 42 -3.77 -6.79 6.70
C ASN A 42 -4.07 -8.28 6.87
N THR A 43 -3.59 -8.92 7.94
CA THR A 43 -3.77 -10.36 8.16
C THR A 43 -5.24 -10.78 8.23
N LEU A 44 -6.13 -9.87 8.64
CA LEU A 44 -7.55 -10.15 8.86
C LEU A 44 -8.43 -9.85 7.65
N VAL A 45 -7.96 -9.06 6.68
CA VAL A 45 -8.74 -8.73 5.49
C VAL A 45 -8.48 -9.74 4.38
N SER A 46 -9.53 -10.40 3.89
CA SER A 46 -9.48 -11.28 2.72
C SER A 46 -10.65 -11.00 1.78
N VAL A 47 -10.51 -11.31 0.50
CA VAL A 47 -11.51 -11.01 -0.54
C VAL A 47 -11.74 -12.25 -1.39
N TYR A 48 -12.99 -12.66 -1.56
CA TYR A 48 -13.40 -13.86 -2.28
C TYR A 48 -14.67 -13.63 -3.14
N PRO A 49 -14.81 -14.30 -4.29
CA PRO A 49 -13.77 -15.08 -4.97
C PRO A 49 -12.68 -14.16 -5.55
N ASN A 50 -11.48 -14.71 -5.70
CA ASN A 50 -10.36 -14.03 -6.37
C ASN A 50 -9.49 -15.09 -7.07
N PRO A 51 -9.47 -15.18 -8.40
CA PRO A 51 -10.14 -14.29 -9.36
C PRO A 51 -11.67 -14.33 -9.26
N SER A 52 -12.31 -13.28 -9.76
CA SER A 52 -13.76 -13.14 -9.83
C SER A 52 -14.19 -12.84 -11.26
N VAL A 53 -15.38 -13.27 -11.65
CA VAL A 53 -15.94 -12.92 -12.97
C VAL A 53 -16.52 -11.51 -12.91
N ALA A 54 -16.35 -10.71 -13.97
CA ALA A 54 -17.02 -9.42 -14.09
C ALA A 54 -18.55 -9.59 -13.97
N GLY A 55 -19.20 -8.77 -13.14
CA GLY A 55 -20.63 -8.91 -12.84
C GLY A 55 -20.96 -9.80 -11.63
N THR A 56 -20.00 -10.42 -10.95
CA THR A 56 -20.24 -11.10 -9.66
C THR A 56 -19.96 -10.18 -8.47
N ALA A 57 -20.67 -10.41 -7.36
CA ALA A 57 -20.39 -9.76 -6.09
C ALA A 57 -19.07 -10.28 -5.48
N LEU A 58 -18.45 -9.46 -4.64
CA LEU A 58 -17.27 -9.84 -3.84
C LEU A 58 -17.65 -9.87 -2.37
N ARG A 59 -17.17 -10.90 -1.66
CA ARG A 59 -17.25 -11.00 -0.21
C ARG A 59 -15.91 -10.64 0.40
N LEU A 60 -15.93 -9.73 1.36
CA LEU A 60 -14.76 -9.26 2.08
C LEU A 60 -14.87 -9.74 3.51
N ALA A 61 -13.89 -10.51 3.97
CA ALA A 61 -13.73 -10.69 5.40
C ALA A 61 -13.05 -9.43 5.95
N VAL A 62 -13.62 -8.87 7.01
CA VAL A 62 -13.09 -7.72 7.73
C VAL A 62 -13.11 -8.04 9.23
N PRO A 63 -12.25 -7.42 10.06
CA PRO A 63 -12.31 -7.66 11.50
C PRO A 63 -13.70 -7.36 12.05
N ALA A 64 -14.32 -8.35 12.73
CA ALA A 64 -15.58 -8.14 13.42
C ALA A 64 -15.43 -7.00 14.44
N GLY A 65 -16.40 -6.10 14.51
CA GLY A 65 -16.35 -4.96 15.43
C GLY A 65 -15.29 -3.90 15.05
N SER A 66 -14.81 -3.86 13.81
CA SER A 66 -13.87 -2.82 13.34
C SER A 66 -14.41 -1.37 13.41
N GLY A 67 -15.69 -1.19 13.73
CA GLY A 67 -16.40 0.08 13.61
C GLY A 67 -16.51 0.54 12.16
N PRO A 68 -16.79 1.84 11.94
CA PRO A 68 -16.89 2.40 10.61
C PRO A 68 -15.63 2.18 9.79
N LEU A 69 -15.80 1.78 8.54
CA LEU A 69 -14.71 1.49 7.61
C LEU A 69 -14.99 2.07 6.23
N THR A 70 -13.94 2.35 5.47
CA THR A 70 -14.04 2.78 4.08
C THR A 70 -13.41 1.71 3.20
N VAL A 71 -14.11 1.33 2.13
CA VAL A 71 -13.58 0.44 1.11
C VAL A 71 -13.41 1.22 -0.19
N THR A 72 -12.20 1.22 -0.71
CA THR A 72 -11.82 1.90 -1.95
C THR A 72 -11.27 0.88 -2.94
N ALA A 73 -11.67 0.95 -4.20
CA ALA A 73 -11.07 0.19 -5.29
C ALA A 73 -10.40 1.13 -6.28
N THR A 74 -9.14 0.86 -6.61
CA THR A 74 -8.36 1.60 -7.61
C THR A 74 -7.78 0.64 -8.63
N ASP A 75 -7.73 1.03 -9.90
CA ASP A 75 -6.93 0.30 -10.89
C ASP A 75 -5.42 0.50 -10.67
N LEU A 76 -4.59 -0.22 -11.43
CA LEU A 76 -3.12 -0.13 -11.31
C LEU A 76 -2.54 1.23 -11.73
N LEU A 77 -3.31 2.05 -12.44
CA LEU A 77 -2.94 3.41 -12.81
C LEU A 77 -3.33 4.42 -11.71
N GLY A 78 -3.93 3.95 -10.61
CA GLY A 78 -4.35 4.77 -9.49
C GLY A 78 -5.71 5.45 -9.66
N ARG A 79 -6.45 5.18 -10.75
CA ARG A 79 -7.80 5.71 -10.92
C ARG A 79 -8.75 4.99 -9.97
N GLN A 80 -9.46 5.78 -9.17
CA GLN A 80 -10.49 5.26 -8.26
C GLN A 80 -11.72 4.80 -9.07
N LEU A 81 -12.05 3.51 -8.95
CA LEU A 81 -13.22 2.90 -9.56
C LEU A 81 -14.43 2.97 -8.63
N PHE A 82 -14.17 2.88 -7.31
CA PHE A 82 -15.19 2.83 -6.27
C PHE A 82 -14.63 3.35 -4.95
N SER A 83 -15.46 4.02 -4.16
CA SER A 83 -15.18 4.31 -2.75
C SER A 83 -16.48 4.42 -1.98
N ARG A 84 -16.60 3.68 -0.87
CA ARG A 84 -17.79 3.70 -0.02
C ARG A 84 -17.44 3.51 1.44
N ARG A 85 -18.12 4.27 2.30
CA ARG A 85 -18.09 4.11 3.74
C ARG A 85 -19.19 3.14 4.20
N PHE A 86 -18.83 2.26 5.12
CA PHE A 86 -19.70 1.31 5.80
C PHE A 86 -19.68 1.62 7.30
N ALA A 87 -20.79 1.35 7.98
CA ALA A 87 -20.88 1.49 9.44
C ALA A 87 -20.00 0.47 10.19
N GLY A 88 -19.60 -0.61 9.50
CA GLY A 88 -18.83 -1.73 10.02
C GLY A 88 -19.45 -3.05 9.57
N SER A 89 -18.94 -4.18 10.08
CA SER A 89 -19.58 -5.48 9.96
C SER A 89 -19.55 -6.22 11.30
N PRO A 90 -20.70 -6.42 11.95
CA PRO A 90 -20.79 -7.22 13.17
C PRO A 90 -20.30 -8.66 12.96
N ASP A 91 -20.65 -9.25 11.81
CA ASP A 91 -20.33 -10.65 11.47
C ASP A 91 -18.95 -10.83 10.82
N GLY A 92 -18.17 -9.75 10.71
CA GLY A 92 -16.84 -9.77 10.09
C GLY A 92 -16.85 -10.02 8.58
N ALA A 93 -17.98 -9.79 7.91
CA ALA A 93 -18.12 -9.92 6.47
C ALA A 93 -18.87 -8.75 5.84
N LEU A 94 -18.39 -8.27 4.69
CA LEU A 94 -19.08 -7.29 3.85
C LEU A 94 -19.24 -7.83 2.45
N THR A 95 -20.38 -7.52 1.83
CA THR A 95 -20.62 -7.79 0.42
C THR A 95 -20.46 -6.50 -0.37
N LEU A 96 -19.59 -6.52 -1.37
CA LEU A 96 -19.58 -5.52 -2.44
C LEU A 96 -20.38 -6.07 -3.61
N GLU A 97 -21.53 -5.43 -3.84
CA GLU A 97 -22.38 -5.73 -4.98
C GLU A 97 -21.60 -5.57 -6.29
N ALA A 98 -21.88 -6.44 -7.27
CA ALA A 98 -21.20 -6.45 -8.55
C ALA A 98 -21.20 -5.07 -9.24
N ALA A 99 -22.32 -4.36 -9.14
CA ALA A 99 -22.52 -3.03 -9.70
C ALA A 99 -21.54 -1.99 -9.15
N ALA A 100 -21.01 -2.16 -7.94
CA ALA A 100 -20.06 -1.23 -7.32
C ALA A 100 -18.76 -1.09 -8.12
N LEU A 101 -18.35 -2.15 -8.82
CA LEU A 101 -17.15 -2.19 -9.65
C LEU A 101 -17.45 -2.14 -11.15
N GLY A 102 -18.74 -2.01 -11.51
CA GLY A 102 -19.22 -1.98 -12.89
C GLY A 102 -18.73 -3.15 -13.74
N SER A 103 -18.44 -2.85 -15.01
CA SER A 103 -17.91 -3.80 -16.00
C SER A 103 -16.38 -3.85 -16.03
N PHE A 104 -15.70 -3.39 -14.97
CA PHE A 104 -14.24 -3.38 -14.93
C PHE A 104 -13.67 -4.80 -15.04
N ARG A 105 -12.70 -4.97 -15.94
CA ARG A 105 -11.91 -6.19 -16.13
C ARG A 105 -10.43 -5.85 -15.94
N GLY A 106 -9.69 -6.78 -15.37
CA GLY A 106 -8.28 -6.64 -15.04
C GLY A 106 -8.01 -6.66 -13.54
N VAL A 107 -6.87 -6.12 -13.16
CA VAL A 107 -6.40 -6.11 -11.77
C VAL A 107 -6.77 -4.78 -11.10
N LEU A 108 -7.38 -4.87 -9.93
CA LEU A 108 -7.61 -3.72 -9.05
C LEU A 108 -6.99 -3.94 -7.67
N LEU A 109 -6.69 -2.84 -6.99
CA LEU A 109 -6.31 -2.82 -5.59
C LEU A 109 -7.53 -2.41 -4.78
N LEU A 110 -7.94 -3.29 -3.88
CA LEU A 110 -9.03 -3.05 -2.94
C LEU A 110 -8.45 -2.73 -1.58
N THR A 111 -8.71 -1.53 -1.10
CA THR A 111 -8.19 -0.99 0.15
C THR A 111 -9.32 -0.84 1.16
N VAL A 112 -9.15 -1.46 2.33
CA VAL A 112 -10.05 -1.33 3.48
C VAL A 112 -9.34 -0.50 4.53
N GLN A 113 -9.96 0.60 4.94
CA GLN A 113 -9.44 1.50 5.96
C GLN A 113 -10.42 1.56 7.13
N THR A 114 -9.92 1.29 8.34
CA THR A 114 -10.65 1.34 9.61
C THR A 114 -9.91 2.29 10.58
N SER A 115 -10.47 2.51 11.78
CA SER A 115 -9.75 3.20 12.86
C SER A 115 -8.51 2.42 13.35
N GLN A 116 -8.48 1.11 13.12
CA GLN A 116 -7.43 0.21 13.57
C GLN A 116 -6.26 0.13 12.58
N GLY A 117 -6.48 0.44 11.30
CA GLY A 117 -5.45 0.44 10.28
C GLY A 117 -5.99 0.35 8.87
N GLN A 118 -5.10 0.12 7.92
CA GLN A 118 -5.44 -0.06 6.51
C GLN A 118 -4.87 -1.39 5.99
N ALA A 119 -5.66 -2.06 5.15
CA ALA A 119 -5.29 -3.28 4.44
C ALA A 119 -5.56 -3.11 2.94
N THR A 120 -4.71 -3.67 2.09
CA THR A 120 -4.88 -3.60 0.63
C THR A 120 -4.72 -4.99 0.03
N ARG A 121 -5.68 -5.39 -0.81
CA ARG A 121 -5.73 -6.68 -1.48
C ARG A 121 -5.84 -6.52 -2.98
N ARG A 122 -5.01 -7.26 -3.71
CA ARG A 122 -5.11 -7.38 -5.17
C ARG A 122 -6.30 -8.26 -5.51
N VAL A 123 -7.22 -7.76 -6.33
CA VAL A 123 -8.34 -8.53 -6.88
C VAL A 123 -8.19 -8.60 -8.39
N VAL A 124 -8.34 -9.79 -8.94
CA VAL A 124 -8.38 -10.03 -10.37
C VAL A 124 -9.84 -10.19 -10.80
N ARG A 125 -10.28 -9.39 -11.76
CA ARG A 125 -11.59 -9.50 -12.41
C ARG A 125 -11.43 -9.94 -13.85
N GLU A 126 -12.05 -11.05 -14.24
CA GLU A 126 -12.03 -11.60 -15.60
C GLU A 126 -13.28 -11.23 -16.39
#